data_AF-A0A7T8ADH8-F1
#
_entry.id   AF-A0A7T8ADH8-F1
#
_cell.length_a   1.000
_cell.length_b   1.000
_cell.length_c   1.000
_cell.angle_alpha   90.00
_cell.angle_beta   90.00
_cell.angle_gamma   90.00
#
_symmetry.space_group_name_H-M   'P 1'
#
loop_
_entity.id
_entity.type
_entity.pdbx_description
1 polymer ?
#
loop_
_entity_poly.entity_id
_entity_poly.type
_entity_poly.pdbx_seq_one_letter_code
_entity_poly.pdbx_strand_id
1 'polypeptide(L)'
;MAARSHFDNPARREWWSVHVEAWQRSGLSRRKYCRAHKLTETTFARWIDVLTDAKTARIRVERAAAERRAKRSRKGGKLTRDRRNQAAQAYWAMHVEALEWSGMTVREYAAALSISQHSLRRWRDLLADQEVPVDWRARLHPSARPQIGSAASPRTKGELSPNNLHADAVPGLTEGALRGSEQADRVQRRSFSENEKRAIAMQTLEPHVTVSQVARRHGIATSLLFRWRAQLGLGAGEQVRLVTVRVEENVR
;
A
#
# COMPACT_ATOMS: atom_id res chain seq x y z
N MET A 1 9.10 21.08 42.63
CA MET A 1 9.56 19.68 42.76
C MET A 1 8.47 18.89 43.46
N ALA A 2 7.75 18.01 42.77
CA ALA A 2 6.67 17.24 43.39
C ALA A 2 7.29 16.20 44.35
N ALA A 3 6.93 16.25 45.63
CA ALA A 3 7.34 15.24 46.61
C ALA A 3 6.88 13.87 46.09
N ARG A 4 7.82 12.92 45.98
CA ARG A 4 7.51 11.52 45.63
C ARG A 4 6.45 11.03 46.60
N SER A 5 5.28 10.66 46.07
CA SER A 5 4.18 10.20 46.90
C SER A 5 4.65 8.97 47.67
N HIS A 6 4.28 8.85 48.94
CA HIS A 6 4.59 7.69 49.78
C HIS A 6 4.21 6.34 49.12
N PHE A 7 3.29 6.38 48.16
CA PHE A 7 2.78 5.25 47.38
C PHE A 7 3.58 4.92 46.11
N ASP A 8 4.54 5.75 45.70
CA ASP A 8 5.35 5.57 44.49
C ASP A 8 6.59 4.67 44.70
N ASN A 9 6.82 4.21 45.94
CA ASN A 9 7.96 3.33 46.23
C ASN A 9 7.68 1.90 45.73
N PRO A 10 8.45 1.39 44.75
CA PRO A 10 8.19 0.09 44.12
C PRO A 10 8.30 -1.08 45.11
N ALA A 11 9.29 -1.07 46.01
CA ALA A 11 9.48 -2.14 46.99
C ALA A 11 8.32 -2.22 47.99
N ARG A 12 7.79 -1.06 48.43
CA ARG A 12 6.61 -1.03 49.30
C ARG A 12 5.37 -1.52 48.57
N ARG A 13 5.21 -1.13 47.31
CA ARG A 13 4.07 -1.55 46.49
C ARG A 13 4.05 -3.06 46.27
N GLU A 14 5.18 -3.67 45.98
CA GLU A 14 5.33 -5.13 45.85
C GLU A 14 4.99 -5.82 47.17
N TRP A 15 5.55 -5.35 48.29
CA TRP A 15 5.27 -5.90 49.62
C TRP A 15 3.77 -5.84 49.98
N TRP A 16 3.12 -4.70 49.77
CA TRP A 16 1.68 -4.57 50.02
C TRP A 16 0.85 -5.39 49.04
N SER A 17 1.28 -5.56 47.79
CA SER A 17 0.57 -6.42 46.82
C SER A 17 0.54 -7.88 47.25
N VAL A 18 1.64 -8.40 47.80
CA VAL A 18 1.70 -9.76 48.34
C VAL A 18 0.71 -9.93 49.50
N HIS A 19 0.62 -8.95 50.40
CA HIS A 19 -0.35 -8.99 51.49
C HIS A 19 -1.80 -8.88 51.02
N VAL A 20 -2.08 -8.07 50.00
CA VAL A 20 -3.42 -7.97 49.40
C VAL A 20 -3.82 -9.29 48.75
N GLU A 21 -2.92 -9.94 48.02
CA GLU A 21 -3.19 -11.26 47.44
C GLU A 21 -3.34 -12.36 48.49
N ALA A 22 -2.47 -12.39 49.51
CA ALA A 22 -2.56 -13.34 50.61
C ALA A 22 -3.86 -13.15 51.41
N TRP A 23 -4.30 -11.91 51.61
CA TRP A 23 -5.60 -11.60 52.21
C TRP A 23 -6.76 -12.11 51.34
N GLN A 24 -6.74 -11.86 50.03
CA GLN A 24 -7.77 -12.34 49.10
C GLN A 24 -7.87 -13.88 49.09
N ARG A 25 -6.73 -14.59 49.15
CA ARG A 25 -6.69 -16.05 49.25
C ARG A 25 -7.18 -16.58 50.60
N SER A 26 -6.99 -15.81 51.69
CA SER A 26 -7.38 -16.22 53.04
C SER A 26 -8.89 -16.16 53.31
N GLY A 27 -9.65 -15.36 52.55
CA GLY A 27 -11.09 -15.14 52.77
C GLY A 27 -11.44 -14.48 54.13
N LEU A 28 -10.44 -14.05 54.90
CA LEU A 28 -10.64 -13.42 56.20
C LEU A 28 -11.15 -11.98 56.06
N SER A 29 -11.86 -11.47 57.06
CA SER A 29 -12.17 -10.04 57.10
C SER A 29 -10.88 -9.22 57.27
N ARG A 30 -10.84 -8.02 56.68
CA ARG A 30 -9.66 -7.13 56.74
C ARG A 30 -9.11 -6.96 58.15
N ARG A 31 -10.00 -6.77 59.13
CA ARG A 31 -9.67 -6.65 60.56
C ARG A 31 -8.98 -7.89 61.11
N LYS A 32 -9.50 -9.07 60.81
CA LYS A 32 -8.97 -10.36 61.27
C LYS A 32 -7.60 -10.64 60.65
N TYR A 33 -7.44 -10.34 59.35
CA TYR A 33 -6.17 -10.45 58.65
C TYR A 33 -5.12 -9.46 59.20
N CYS A 34 -5.48 -8.20 59.39
CA CYS A 34 -4.59 -7.20 59.97
C CYS A 34 -4.15 -7.55 61.40
N ARG A 35 -5.06 -8.10 62.21
CA ARG A 35 -4.76 -8.57 63.57
C ARG A 35 -3.81 -9.77 63.57
N ALA A 36 -3.99 -10.72 62.65
CA ALA A 36 -3.13 -11.90 62.51
C ALA A 36 -1.71 -11.56 62.02
N HIS A 37 -1.60 -10.60 61.08
CA HIS A 37 -0.33 -10.21 60.45
C HIS A 37 0.31 -8.95 61.06
N LYS A 38 -0.22 -8.44 62.18
CA LYS A 38 0.24 -7.22 62.86
C LYS A 38 0.34 -6.00 61.92
N LEU A 39 -0.63 -5.87 61.01
CA LEU A 39 -0.73 -4.76 60.07
C LEU A 39 -1.69 -3.69 60.60
N THR A 40 -1.46 -2.43 60.21
CA THR A 40 -2.40 -1.34 60.52
C THR A 40 -3.55 -1.35 59.53
N GLU A 41 -4.80 -1.42 60.03
CA GLU A 41 -6.01 -1.54 59.19
C GLU A 41 -6.18 -0.35 58.24
N THR A 42 -5.88 0.87 58.70
CA THR A 42 -6.04 2.10 57.93
C THR A 42 -5.03 2.21 56.79
N THR A 43 -3.77 1.80 57.00
CA THR A 43 -2.76 1.76 55.95
C THR A 43 -3.08 0.67 54.94
N PHE A 44 -3.52 -0.51 55.42
CA PHE A 44 -3.89 -1.62 54.56
C PHE A 44 -5.07 -1.27 53.65
N ALA A 45 -6.10 -0.60 54.17
CA ALA A 45 -7.22 -0.12 53.37
C ALA A 45 -6.78 0.87 52.28
N ARG A 46 -5.95 1.87 52.62
CA ARG A 46 -5.40 2.84 51.65
C ARG A 46 -4.57 2.15 50.55
N TRP A 47 -3.80 1.12 50.90
CA TRP A 47 -3.03 0.36 49.91
C TRP A 47 -3.89 -0.53 49.02
N ILE A 48 -5.01 -1.08 49.53
CA ILE A 48 -6.00 -1.76 48.69
C ILE A 48 -6.54 -0.78 47.65
N ASP A 49 -6.98 0.41 48.06
CA ASP A 49 -7.55 1.42 47.16
C ASP A 49 -6.54 1.88 46.11
N VAL A 50 -5.28 2.14 46.50
CA VAL A 50 -4.22 2.52 45.56
C VAL A 50 -3.90 1.39 44.57
N LEU A 51 -3.88 0.14 45.03
CA LEU A 51 -3.57 -1.00 44.16
C LEU A 51 -4.73 -1.33 43.21
N THR A 52 -5.98 -1.16 43.65
CA THR A 52 -7.17 -1.33 42.79
C THR A 52 -7.29 -0.17 41.79
N ASP A 53 -7.09 1.08 42.22
CA ASP A 53 -7.02 2.24 41.33
C ASP A 53 -5.88 2.12 40.32
N ALA A 54 -4.71 1.65 40.74
CA ALA A 54 -3.61 1.42 39.82
C ALA A 54 -3.87 0.25 38.85
N LYS A 55 -4.57 -0.81 39.29
CA LYS A 55 -4.98 -1.93 38.42
C LYS A 55 -6.04 -1.47 37.41
N THR A 56 -7.02 -0.68 37.84
CA THR A 56 -8.05 -0.12 36.93
C THR A 56 -7.45 0.93 36.00
N ALA A 57 -6.49 1.73 36.43
CA ALA A 57 -5.74 2.66 35.59
C ALA A 57 -4.94 1.94 34.50
N ARG A 58 -4.27 0.83 34.83
CA ARG A 58 -3.58 -0.02 33.83
C ARG A 58 -4.57 -0.55 32.79
N ILE A 59 -5.70 -1.11 33.22
CA ILE A 59 -6.75 -1.59 32.32
C ILE A 59 -7.28 -0.46 31.42
N ARG A 60 -7.50 0.74 31.96
CA ARG A 60 -7.94 1.91 31.18
C ARG A 60 -6.89 2.33 30.14
N VAL A 61 -5.61 2.33 30.49
CA VAL A 61 -4.51 2.65 29.58
C VAL A 61 -4.39 1.60 28.46
N GLU A 62 -4.45 0.33 28.81
CA GLU A 62 -4.43 -0.78 27.83
C GLU A 62 -5.64 -0.72 26.91
N ARG A 63 -6.83 -0.49 27.45
CA ARG A 63 -8.06 -0.30 26.67
C ARG A 63 -7.95 0.92 25.75
N ALA A 64 -7.45 2.05 26.24
CA ALA A 64 -7.23 3.23 25.40
C ALA A 64 -6.16 2.98 24.32
N ALA A 65 -5.13 2.20 24.61
CA ALA A 65 -4.13 1.79 23.62
C ALA A 65 -4.73 0.85 22.56
N ALA A 66 -5.54 -0.13 22.97
CA ALA A 66 -6.28 -1.02 22.10
C ALA A 66 -7.29 -0.24 21.22
N GLU A 67 -8.02 0.72 21.79
CA GLU A 67 -8.90 1.62 21.05
C GLU A 67 -8.14 2.49 20.05
N ARG A 68 -6.94 2.99 20.39
CA ARG A 68 -6.08 3.71 19.44
C ARG A 68 -5.59 2.79 18.32
N ARG A 69 -5.22 1.54 18.61
CA ARG A 69 -4.85 0.52 17.61
C ARG A 69 -6.04 0.21 16.69
N ALA A 70 -7.23 0.00 17.25
CA ALA A 70 -8.46 -0.23 16.50
C ALA A 70 -8.86 0.99 15.65
N LYS A 71 -8.72 2.21 16.18
CA LYS A 71 -8.94 3.45 15.42
C LYS A 71 -7.94 3.61 14.26
N ARG A 72 -6.67 3.21 14.42
CA ARG A 72 -5.68 3.19 13.34
C ARG A 72 -6.02 2.14 12.27
N SER A 73 -6.54 0.99 12.67
CA SER A 73 -7.05 -0.04 11.76
C SER A 73 -8.29 0.44 10.98
N ARG A 74 -9.30 1.01 11.67
CA ARG A 74 -10.53 1.55 11.06
C ARG A 74 -10.31 2.80 10.22
N LYS A 75 -9.41 3.69 10.65
CA LYS A 75 -8.96 4.87 9.88
C LYS A 75 -7.87 4.46 8.90
N GLY A 76 -8.02 3.28 8.29
CA GLY A 76 -7.26 2.82 7.15
C GLY A 76 -7.40 3.84 6.03
N GLY A 77 -6.52 4.83 6.02
CA GLY A 77 -6.30 5.67 4.86
C GLY A 77 -6.17 4.74 3.67
N LYS A 78 -6.89 5.06 2.57
CA LYS A 78 -6.93 4.31 1.30
C LYS A 78 -5.70 3.42 1.22
N LEU A 79 -5.89 2.08 1.31
CA LEU A 79 -4.81 1.09 1.16
C LEU A 79 -3.80 1.66 0.16
N THR A 80 -2.57 1.93 0.61
CA THR A 80 -1.56 2.56 -0.25
C THR A 80 -1.56 1.82 -1.58
N ARG A 81 -1.39 2.49 -2.73
CA ARG A 81 -1.49 1.86 -4.07
C ARG A 81 -0.79 0.50 -4.13
N ASP A 82 0.33 0.39 -3.41
CA ASP A 82 1.13 -0.82 -3.19
C ASP A 82 0.39 -1.98 -2.49
N ARG A 83 -0.42 -1.70 -1.45
CA ARG A 83 -1.24 -2.70 -0.74
C ARG A 83 -2.39 -3.26 -1.57
N ARG A 84 -2.86 -2.55 -2.60
CA ARG A 84 -3.85 -3.08 -3.56
C ARG A 84 -3.20 -3.80 -4.73
N ASN A 85 -1.88 -3.70 -4.87
CA ASN A 85 -1.17 -4.30 -5.98
C ASN A 85 -1.01 -5.81 -5.71
N GLN A 86 -1.83 -6.61 -6.38
CA GLN A 86 -1.83 -8.07 -6.27
C GLN A 86 -0.44 -8.67 -6.55
N ALA A 87 0.35 -8.07 -7.43
CA ALA A 87 1.71 -8.52 -7.72
C ALA A 87 2.68 -8.26 -6.55
N ALA A 88 2.55 -7.11 -5.87
CA ALA A 88 3.37 -6.82 -4.70
C ALA A 88 3.01 -7.73 -3.53
N GLN A 89 1.71 -8.00 -3.31
CA GLN A 89 1.24 -8.97 -2.34
C GLN A 89 1.84 -10.36 -2.61
N ALA A 90 1.80 -10.82 -3.86
CA ALA A 90 2.33 -12.12 -4.25
C ALA A 90 3.86 -12.20 -4.09
N TYR A 91 4.58 -11.16 -4.51
CA TYR A 91 6.04 -11.05 -4.33
C TYR A 91 6.46 -11.16 -2.86
N TRP A 92 5.81 -10.40 -1.98
CA TRP A 92 6.16 -10.42 -0.56
C TRP A 92 5.69 -11.70 0.14
N ALA A 93 4.55 -12.27 -0.25
CA ALA A 93 4.08 -13.56 0.26
C ALA A 93 5.06 -14.70 -0.09
N MET A 94 5.57 -14.74 -1.33
CA MET A 94 6.63 -15.67 -1.74
C MET A 94 7.87 -15.55 -0.83
N HIS A 95 8.33 -14.32 -0.55
CA HIS A 95 9.49 -14.09 0.30
C HIS A 95 9.25 -14.43 1.77
N VAL A 96 8.03 -14.25 2.28
CA VAL A 96 7.69 -14.61 3.67
C VAL A 96 7.64 -16.13 3.83
N GLU A 97 7.05 -16.85 2.89
CA GLU A 97 7.11 -18.32 2.90
C GLU A 97 8.56 -18.81 2.74
N ALA A 98 9.33 -18.29 1.77
CA ALA A 98 10.71 -18.69 1.61
C ALA A 98 11.58 -18.37 2.85
N LEU A 99 11.29 -17.28 3.57
CA LEU A 99 11.91 -16.98 4.86
C LEU A 99 11.59 -18.05 5.90
N GLU A 100 10.32 -18.45 6.03
CA GLU A 100 9.87 -19.47 6.98
C GLU A 100 10.54 -20.83 6.70
N TRP A 101 10.65 -21.21 5.43
CA TRP A 101 11.30 -22.46 5.01
C TRP A 101 12.83 -22.42 5.17
N SER A 102 13.43 -21.23 5.09
CA SER A 102 14.88 -21.09 5.24
C SER A 102 15.37 -21.20 6.69
N GLY A 103 14.48 -21.04 7.67
CA GLY A 103 14.85 -20.99 9.10
C GLY A 103 15.76 -19.81 9.49
N MET A 104 16.10 -18.91 8.56
CA MET A 104 16.94 -17.74 8.81
C MET A 104 16.19 -16.65 9.57
N THR A 105 16.93 -15.79 10.27
CA THR A 105 16.33 -14.57 10.80
C THR A 105 15.97 -13.61 9.65
N VAL A 106 14.97 -12.74 9.86
CA VAL A 106 14.60 -11.70 8.87
C VAL A 106 15.81 -10.88 8.42
N ARG A 107 16.79 -10.65 9.32
CA ARG A 107 18.00 -9.87 9.01
C ARG A 107 18.90 -10.62 8.03
N GLU A 108 19.19 -11.88 8.31
CA GLU A 108 20.08 -12.73 7.49
C GLU A 108 19.46 -12.97 6.12
N TYR A 109 18.17 -13.31 6.08
CA TYR A 109 17.44 -13.51 4.82
C TYR A 109 17.41 -12.24 3.96
N ALA A 110 17.12 -11.09 4.57
CA ALA A 110 17.09 -9.81 3.86
C ALA A 110 18.47 -9.41 3.32
N ALA A 111 19.53 -9.67 4.09
CA ALA A 111 20.90 -9.44 3.65
C ALA A 111 21.29 -10.37 2.50
N ALA A 112 20.94 -11.67 2.59
CA ALA A 112 21.26 -12.67 1.57
C ALA A 112 20.59 -12.37 0.22
N LEU A 113 19.33 -11.91 0.22
CA LEU A 113 18.57 -11.62 -1.01
C LEU A 113 18.59 -10.14 -1.42
N SER A 114 19.35 -9.29 -0.73
CA SER A 114 19.43 -7.85 -0.99
C SER A 114 18.07 -7.15 -1.02
N ILE A 115 17.14 -7.60 -0.18
CA ILE A 115 15.79 -7.02 -0.05
C ILE A 115 15.69 -6.17 1.22
N SER A 116 14.79 -5.20 1.22
CA SER A 116 14.60 -4.32 2.38
C SER A 116 14.07 -5.10 3.58
N GLN A 117 14.89 -5.18 4.64
CA GLN A 117 14.54 -5.79 5.91
C GLN A 117 13.29 -5.14 6.53
N HIS A 118 13.13 -3.82 6.38
CA HIS A 118 11.97 -3.09 6.89
C HIS A 118 10.68 -3.48 6.15
N SER A 119 10.74 -3.54 4.81
CA SER A 119 9.60 -3.95 4.00
C SER A 119 9.20 -5.40 4.27
N LEU A 120 10.18 -6.30 4.36
CA LEU A 120 9.92 -7.71 4.66
C LEU A 120 9.20 -7.90 6.00
N ARG A 121 9.67 -7.22 7.06
CA ARG A 121 9.01 -7.24 8.38
C ARG A 121 7.59 -6.69 8.32
N ARG A 122 7.42 -5.52 7.71
CA ARG A 122 6.10 -4.89 7.57
C ARG A 122 5.12 -5.78 6.80
N TRP A 123 5.55 -6.42 5.71
CA TRP A 123 4.70 -7.27 4.89
C TRP A 123 4.40 -8.62 5.56
N ARG A 124 5.35 -9.19 6.33
CA ARG A 124 5.09 -10.37 7.17
C ARG A 124 4.00 -10.10 8.20
N ASP A 125 4.11 -9.00 8.95
CA ASP A 125 3.12 -8.66 9.97
C ASP A 125 1.75 -8.39 9.32
N LEU A 126 1.73 -7.75 8.14
CA LEU A 126 0.49 -7.53 7.38
C LEU A 126 -0.14 -8.83 6.85
N LEU A 127 0.65 -9.81 6.41
CA LEU A 127 0.15 -11.09 5.93
C LEU A 127 -0.35 -11.96 7.09
N ALA A 128 0.27 -11.87 8.27
CA ALA A 128 -0.23 -12.52 9.49
C ALA A 128 -1.58 -11.94 9.95
N ASP A 129 -1.82 -10.65 9.70
CA ASP A 129 -3.10 -9.98 10.00
C ASP A 129 -4.19 -10.23 8.94
N GLN A 130 -3.88 -10.82 7.77
CA GLN A 130 -4.88 -11.11 6.73
C GLN A 130 -5.58 -12.45 6.99
N GLU A 131 -6.91 -12.42 7.16
CA GLU A 131 -7.74 -13.60 7.40
C GLU A 131 -7.78 -14.61 6.23
N VAL A 132 -7.46 -14.17 5.00
CA VAL A 132 -7.41 -15.04 3.82
C VAL A 132 -5.96 -15.18 3.34
N PRO A 133 -5.39 -16.40 3.36
CA PRO A 133 -4.04 -16.64 2.84
C PRO A 133 -3.88 -16.17 1.40
N VAL A 134 -2.88 -15.34 1.14
CA VAL A 134 -2.55 -14.90 -0.22
C VAL A 134 -1.87 -16.05 -0.95
N ASP A 135 -2.63 -16.78 -1.78
CA ASP A 135 -2.05 -17.77 -2.69
C ASP A 135 -1.26 -17.07 -3.81
N TRP A 136 0.01 -16.79 -3.50
CA TRP A 136 0.92 -16.11 -4.41
C TRP A 136 1.34 -17.00 -5.58
N ARG A 137 1.29 -18.33 -5.43
CA ARG A 137 1.63 -19.28 -6.49
C ARG A 137 0.61 -19.18 -7.61
N ALA A 138 -0.68 -19.17 -7.26
CA ALA A 138 -1.75 -18.91 -8.22
C ALA A 138 -1.59 -17.52 -8.88
N ARG A 139 -1.22 -16.48 -8.13
CA ARG A 139 -1.12 -15.11 -8.69
C ARG A 139 0.10 -14.85 -9.57
N LEU A 140 1.20 -15.59 -9.37
CA LEU A 140 2.43 -15.44 -10.15
C LEU A 140 2.50 -16.40 -11.34
N HIS A 141 1.67 -17.46 -11.36
CA HIS A 141 1.62 -18.43 -12.45
C HIS A 141 1.17 -17.77 -13.77
N PRO A 142 1.90 -17.97 -14.88
CA PRO A 142 1.59 -17.35 -16.18
C PRO A 142 0.14 -17.54 -16.67
N SER A 143 -0.50 -18.68 -16.35
CA SER A 143 -1.88 -18.96 -16.77
C SER A 143 -2.96 -18.23 -15.94
N ALA A 144 -2.59 -17.67 -14.79
CA ALA A 144 -3.48 -16.94 -13.89
C ALA A 144 -3.16 -15.43 -13.86
N ARG A 145 -2.20 -14.99 -14.70
CA ARG A 145 -2.10 -13.57 -15.06
C ARG A 145 -3.38 -13.22 -15.80
N PRO A 146 -4.06 -12.09 -15.48
CA PRO A 146 -5.03 -11.54 -16.43
C PRO A 146 -4.30 -11.46 -17.77
N GLN A 147 -4.86 -12.06 -18.82
CA GLN A 147 -4.34 -11.97 -20.17
C GLN A 147 -4.11 -10.47 -20.41
N ILE A 148 -2.86 -10.02 -20.28
CA ILE A 148 -2.47 -8.70 -20.74
C ILE A 148 -2.84 -8.81 -22.19
N GLY A 149 -3.83 -8.03 -22.64
CA GLY A 149 -4.32 -8.09 -24.01
C GLY A 149 -3.16 -7.86 -24.95
N SER A 150 -2.44 -8.93 -25.28
CA SER A 150 -1.56 -9.05 -26.41
C SER A 150 -2.47 -9.35 -27.60
N ALA A 151 -3.47 -8.50 -27.77
CA ALA A 151 -4.08 -8.31 -29.06
C ALA A 151 -3.06 -7.51 -29.88
N ALA A 152 -2.00 -8.19 -30.30
CA ALA A 152 -1.60 -8.03 -31.68
C ALA A 152 -2.82 -8.47 -32.50
N SER A 153 -3.76 -7.56 -32.74
CA SER A 153 -4.81 -7.82 -33.72
C SER A 153 -4.10 -7.91 -35.07
N PRO A 154 -4.06 -9.07 -35.75
CA PRO A 154 -3.70 -9.07 -37.15
C PRO A 154 -4.95 -8.55 -37.86
N ARG A 155 -5.00 -7.24 -38.09
CA ARG A 155 -6.01 -6.67 -38.98
C ARG A 155 -5.52 -6.87 -40.41
N THR A 156 -5.54 -8.11 -40.90
CA THR A 156 -5.54 -8.37 -42.34
C THR A 156 -6.95 -8.13 -42.82
N LYS A 157 -7.15 -6.98 -43.47
CA LYS A 157 -8.33 -6.70 -44.27
C LYS A 157 -8.04 -7.22 -45.68
N GLY A 158 -8.93 -8.08 -46.18
CA GLY A 158 -8.88 -8.70 -47.51
C GLY A 158 -8.92 -10.22 -47.37
N GLU A 159 -9.74 -10.98 -48.06
CA GLU A 159 -10.83 -10.75 -48.99
C GLU A 159 -11.66 -12.06 -48.97
N LEU A 160 -12.96 -11.96 -49.28
CA LEU A 160 -13.82 -13.01 -49.83
C LEU A 160 -14.01 -14.35 -49.05
N SER A 161 -15.19 -14.56 -48.46
CA SER A 161 -15.94 -15.79 -48.74
C SER A 161 -17.42 -15.70 -48.34
N PRO A 162 -18.34 -16.22 -49.19
CA PRO A 162 -19.77 -16.22 -48.94
C PRO A 162 -20.17 -17.48 -48.16
N ASN A 163 -21.16 -17.35 -47.27
CA ASN A 163 -22.30 -18.26 -47.14
C ASN A 163 -23.09 -17.92 -45.88
N ASN A 164 -24.21 -17.24 -46.08
CA ASN A 164 -25.40 -17.45 -45.26
C ASN A 164 -25.97 -18.81 -45.65
N LEU A 165 -26.36 -19.67 -44.70
CA LEU A 165 -27.64 -20.40 -44.74
C LEU A 165 -28.08 -20.80 -43.32
N HIS A 166 -29.29 -20.35 -43.01
CA HIS A 166 -30.26 -20.64 -41.94
C HIS A 166 -30.13 -21.90 -41.08
N ALA A 167 -30.50 -21.76 -39.79
CA ALA A 167 -31.66 -22.47 -39.24
C ALA A 167 -32.14 -21.83 -37.91
N ASP A 168 -33.45 -21.63 -37.85
CA ASP A 168 -34.26 -21.07 -36.76
C ASP A 168 -34.25 -21.89 -35.46
N ALA A 169 -34.32 -21.20 -34.31
CA ALA A 169 -35.17 -21.57 -33.16
C ALA A 169 -35.05 -20.58 -31.99
N VAL A 170 -36.14 -19.85 -31.73
CA VAL A 170 -36.52 -19.21 -30.44
C VAL A 170 -38.01 -19.57 -30.29
N PRO A 171 -38.61 -19.94 -29.12
CA PRO A 171 -38.59 -19.11 -27.90
C PRO A 171 -38.78 -19.79 -26.52
N GLY A 172 -38.62 -19.01 -25.43
CA GLY A 172 -39.16 -19.29 -24.08
C GLY A 172 -38.23 -18.86 -22.93
N LEU A 173 -38.18 -17.56 -22.55
CA LEU A 173 -38.97 -16.87 -21.51
C LEU A 173 -38.60 -17.17 -20.05
N THR A 174 -37.95 -16.19 -19.39
CA THR A 174 -37.83 -15.76 -17.96
C THR A 174 -36.35 -15.37 -17.72
N GLU A 175 -35.95 -14.20 -17.21
CA GLU A 175 -36.49 -13.32 -16.17
C GLU A 175 -35.68 -11.99 -16.15
N GLY A 176 -36.36 -10.89 -15.84
CA GLY A 176 -35.84 -9.78 -15.01
C GLY A 176 -34.52 -9.09 -15.37
N ALA A 177 -34.63 -7.94 -16.03
CA ALA A 177 -33.59 -6.91 -16.11
C ALA A 177 -33.10 -6.45 -14.74
N LEU A 178 -31.77 -6.30 -14.58
CA LEU A 178 -31.13 -5.27 -13.75
C LEU A 178 -29.64 -5.12 -14.14
N ARG A 179 -29.33 -3.97 -14.74
CA ARG A 179 -28.24 -3.06 -14.34
C ARG A 179 -26.78 -3.56 -14.39
N GLY A 180 -25.97 -2.90 -15.23
CA GLY A 180 -24.51 -2.92 -15.04
C GLY A 180 -23.69 -2.43 -16.24
N SER A 181 -23.92 -1.19 -16.69
CA SER A 181 -22.98 -0.48 -17.56
C SER A 181 -21.66 -0.21 -16.81
N GLU A 182 -20.74 -1.18 -16.79
CA GLU A 182 -19.44 -1.05 -16.10
C GLU A 182 -18.24 -1.40 -17.01
N GLN A 183 -18.37 -1.27 -18.33
CA GLN A 183 -17.28 -1.60 -19.27
C GLN A 183 -16.84 -0.45 -20.19
N ALA A 184 -17.37 0.76 -19.97
CA ALA A 184 -17.07 1.92 -20.81
C ALA A 184 -16.48 3.09 -20.03
N ASP A 185 -15.43 2.88 -19.21
CA ASP A 185 -14.51 3.98 -18.87
C ASP A 185 -13.10 3.54 -18.43
N ARG A 186 -12.63 2.35 -18.88
CA ARG A 186 -11.18 2.17 -18.97
C ARG A 186 -10.73 3.13 -20.05
N VAL A 187 -10.21 4.29 -19.65
CA VAL A 187 -9.44 5.21 -20.49
C VAL A 187 -8.38 4.38 -21.20
N GLN A 188 -8.73 3.86 -22.37
CA GLN A 188 -7.85 3.22 -23.32
C GLN A 188 -6.86 4.32 -23.66
N ARG A 189 -5.66 4.24 -23.07
CA ARG A 189 -4.58 5.19 -23.38
C ARG A 189 -4.48 5.24 -24.90
N ARG A 190 -4.75 6.40 -25.51
CA ARG A 190 -4.66 6.60 -26.97
C ARG A 190 -3.34 5.99 -27.44
N SER A 191 -3.43 4.88 -28.18
CA SER A 191 -2.28 4.15 -28.69
C SER A 191 -2.01 4.65 -30.10
N PHE A 192 -0.87 5.29 -30.30
CA PHE A 192 -0.43 5.76 -31.62
C PHE A 192 0.39 4.67 -32.30
N SER A 193 0.06 4.37 -33.56
CA SER A 193 0.88 3.48 -34.39
C SER A 193 2.24 4.11 -34.67
N GLU A 194 3.29 3.32 -34.94
CA GLU A 194 4.63 3.86 -35.24
C GLU A 194 4.63 4.75 -36.49
N ASN A 195 3.81 4.40 -37.48
CA ASN A 195 3.61 5.19 -38.69
C ASN A 195 2.89 6.52 -38.39
N GLU A 196 1.92 6.48 -37.46
CA GLU A 196 1.18 7.65 -37.02
C GLU A 196 2.06 8.61 -36.21
N LYS A 197 2.89 8.08 -35.30
CA LYS A 197 3.92 8.86 -34.59
C LYS A 197 4.86 9.55 -35.57
N ARG A 198 5.33 8.84 -36.61
CA ARG A 198 6.19 9.42 -37.66
C ARG A 198 5.50 10.52 -38.43
N ALA A 199 4.26 10.31 -38.89
CA ALA A 199 3.52 11.32 -39.63
C ALA A 199 3.34 12.60 -38.81
N ILE A 200 2.96 12.46 -37.54
CA ILE A 200 2.78 13.60 -36.61
C ILE A 200 4.13 14.29 -36.31
N ALA A 201 5.20 13.52 -36.15
CA ALA A 201 6.53 14.09 -35.93
C ALA A 201 7.08 14.80 -37.18
N MET A 202 6.80 14.31 -38.40
CA MET A 202 7.21 14.96 -39.64
C MET A 202 6.49 16.30 -39.87
N GLN A 203 5.22 16.43 -39.46
CA GLN A 203 4.51 17.72 -39.50
C GLN A 203 5.20 18.82 -38.68
N THR A 204 6.06 18.45 -37.73
CA THR A 204 6.86 19.43 -36.97
C THR A 204 8.14 19.88 -37.66
N LEU A 205 8.43 19.38 -38.86
CA LEU A 205 9.51 19.86 -39.73
C LEU A 205 9.01 20.86 -40.77
N GLU A 206 7.70 21.04 -40.91
CA GLU A 206 7.17 22.08 -41.78
C GLU A 206 7.67 23.44 -41.28
N PRO A 207 8.21 24.28 -42.18
CA PRO A 207 8.53 25.66 -41.81
C PRO A 207 7.25 26.31 -41.25
N HIS A 208 7.37 27.39 -40.47
CA HIS A 208 6.23 28.12 -39.89
C HIS A 208 5.28 27.36 -38.93
N VAL A 209 5.50 26.07 -38.62
CA VAL A 209 4.69 25.30 -37.66
C VAL A 209 5.45 25.01 -36.37
N THR A 210 4.85 25.35 -35.22
CA THR A 210 5.46 25.06 -33.91
C THR A 210 5.06 23.67 -33.39
N VAL A 211 5.98 23.03 -32.65
CA VAL A 211 5.76 21.75 -31.97
C VAL A 211 4.49 21.77 -31.09
N SER A 212 4.25 22.89 -30.40
CA SER A 212 3.07 23.11 -29.55
C SER A 212 1.75 23.17 -30.35
N GLN A 213 1.79 23.72 -31.57
CA GLN A 213 0.62 23.79 -32.46
C GLN A 213 0.25 22.41 -33.00
N VAL A 214 1.24 21.60 -33.40
CA VAL A 214 1.02 20.20 -33.81
C VAL A 214 0.47 19.36 -32.65
N ALA A 215 1.02 19.52 -31.45
CA ALA A 215 0.55 18.84 -30.24
C ALA A 215 -0.94 19.14 -29.96
N ARG A 216 -1.36 20.42 -30.10
CA ARG A 216 -2.76 20.84 -29.93
C ARG A 216 -3.68 20.27 -31.02
N ARG A 217 -3.24 20.28 -32.29
CA ARG A 217 -4.01 19.73 -33.42
C ARG A 217 -4.33 18.25 -33.25
N HIS A 218 -3.39 17.48 -32.69
CA HIS A 218 -3.57 16.03 -32.48
C HIS A 218 -4.10 15.66 -31.08
N GLY A 219 -4.31 16.65 -30.19
CA GLY A 219 -4.74 16.41 -28.82
C GLY A 219 -3.74 15.58 -28.02
N ILE A 220 -2.44 15.85 -28.22
CA ILE A 220 -1.32 15.13 -27.62
C ILE A 220 -0.54 16.09 -26.69
N ALA A 221 -0.02 15.57 -25.58
CA ALA A 221 0.87 16.33 -24.72
C ALA A 221 2.17 16.69 -25.46
N THR A 222 2.60 17.95 -25.41
CA THR A 222 3.81 18.43 -26.10
C THR A 222 5.07 17.63 -25.72
N SER A 223 5.18 17.20 -24.45
CA SER A 223 6.27 16.35 -23.95
C SER A 223 6.35 14.98 -24.64
N LEU A 224 5.21 14.41 -25.03
CA LEU A 224 5.16 13.14 -25.77
C LEU A 224 5.74 13.31 -27.18
N LEU A 225 5.43 14.44 -27.81
CA LEU A 225 5.87 14.75 -29.17
C LEU A 225 7.38 15.06 -29.22
N PHE A 226 7.93 15.76 -28.21
CA PHE A 226 9.39 15.90 -28.06
C PHE A 226 10.10 14.55 -27.92
N ARG A 227 9.52 13.62 -27.15
CA ARG A 227 10.09 12.27 -27.01
C ARG A 227 10.07 11.50 -28.33
N TRP A 228 8.99 11.58 -29.11
CA TRP A 228 8.92 10.94 -30.42
C TRP A 228 9.91 11.56 -31.41
N ARG A 229 10.06 12.88 -31.41
CA ARG A 229 11.08 13.56 -32.21
C ARG A 229 12.49 13.08 -31.87
N ALA A 230 12.80 12.90 -30.59
CA ALA A 230 14.09 12.35 -30.15
C ALA A 230 14.29 10.90 -30.62
N GLN A 231 13.27 10.04 -30.48
CA GLN A 231 13.31 8.63 -30.94
C GLN A 231 13.48 8.51 -32.46
N LEU A 232 12.95 9.46 -33.23
CA LEU A 232 13.05 9.50 -34.68
C LEU A 232 14.26 10.27 -35.20
N GLY A 233 15.15 10.75 -34.32
CA GLY A 233 16.34 11.53 -34.70
C GLY A 233 16.04 12.96 -35.15
N LEU A 234 14.79 13.43 -35.05
CA LEU A 234 14.33 14.77 -35.45
C LEU A 234 14.62 15.86 -34.40
N GLY A 235 15.28 15.48 -33.29
CA GLY A 235 15.69 16.36 -32.19
C GLY A 235 17.18 16.65 -32.15
N ALA A 236 17.98 15.99 -32.99
CA ALA A 236 19.38 16.37 -33.21
C ALA A 236 19.39 17.58 -34.14
N GLY A 237 19.02 18.73 -33.58
CA GLY A 237 19.14 20.00 -34.27
C GLY A 237 20.56 20.15 -34.76
N GLU A 238 20.67 20.44 -36.06
CA GLU A 238 21.76 21.17 -36.67
C GLU A 238 22.45 22.04 -35.63
N GLN A 239 23.74 21.76 -35.37
CA GLN A 239 24.51 22.47 -34.36
C GLN A 239 24.27 23.96 -34.54
N VAL A 240 23.57 24.58 -33.58
CA VAL A 240 23.34 26.02 -33.62
C VAL A 240 24.74 26.64 -33.61
N ARG A 241 25.16 27.16 -34.77
CA ARG A 241 26.40 27.93 -34.88
C ARG A 241 26.17 29.23 -34.13
N LEU A 242 26.48 29.20 -32.85
CA LEU A 242 26.53 30.38 -32.01
C LEU A 242 27.72 31.21 -32.49
N VAL A 243 27.44 32.29 -33.21
CA VAL A 243 28.44 33.27 -33.60
C VAL A 243 28.65 34.20 -32.41
N THR A 244 29.85 34.21 -31.85
CA THR A 244 30.24 35.16 -30.80
C THR A 244 30.36 36.54 -31.42
N VAL A 245 29.46 37.46 -31.04
CA VAL A 245 29.56 38.88 -31.39
C VAL A 245 30.33 39.59 -30.27
N ARG A 246 31.45 40.23 -30.60
CA ARG A 246 32.14 41.13 -29.67
C ARG A 246 31.35 42.43 -29.56
N VAL A 247 30.96 42.78 -28.35
CA VAL A 247 30.38 44.08 -28.02
C VAL A 247 31.55 45.00 -27.69
N GLU A 248 31.79 46.00 -28.53
CA GLU A 248 32.73 47.09 -28.24
C GLU A 248 32.11 47.96 -27.15
N GLU A 249 32.77 48.01 -25.98
CA GLU A 249 32.42 48.93 -24.90
C GLU A 249 32.73 50.35 -25.36
N ASN A 250 31.68 51.11 -25.65
CA ASN A 250 31.78 52.51 -25.99
C ASN A 250 32.12 53.30 -24.72
N VAL A 251 33.41 53.56 -24.51
CA VAL A 251 33.91 54.44 -23.45
C VAL A 251 33.52 55.88 -23.78
N ARG A 252 32.74 56.49 -22.88
CA ARG A 252 32.61 57.95 -22.74
C ARG A 252 32.70 58.30 -21.27
#